data_AF-A0A847VDN8-F1
#
_entry.id   AF-A0A847VDN8-F1
#
_cell.length_a   1.000
_cell.length_b   1.000
_cell.length_c   1.000
_cell.angle_alpha   90.00
_cell.angle_beta   90.00
_cell.angle_gamma   90.00
#
_symmetry.space_group_name_H-M   'P 1'
#
loop_
_entity.id
_entity.type
_entity.pdbx_description
1 polymer ?
#
loop_
_entity_poly.entity_id
_entity_poly.type
_entity_poly.pdbx_seq_one_letter_code
_entity_poly.pdbx_strand_id
1 'polypeptide(L)'
;MSFRKNLEYLRKERKLSQEDLAYKLGVSRQAVSKWESGAAYPETEKIITVCKLFDCSLDELIKEDIAELRKEEVKRYTFNDLLKEVTDLVKRTSDMLNSMSGKFLFKFIFELGVLLLLILLLRIPFLHLRSLGYSIFFVIGGQTGDILIALWRFLIEIIYFVIAAISFLYIYKIRFLDRSDVIKEKYIEESSKVKKDTKEREVVKYDFGVFSLLGRAFVLFIKLFVTISSVPVIFTIFFAIAGLVVVFSWIFEGVFFFSLIVFALSFLLFATLFLYVVYNFIVNRRSKWDRVFLLLLISFLGFGISMGVGVLEMKNFTLTGSPHEYVVRDRKEETIDMTGSLIVGDTWDMSTKYIKDESLSDKVRVEVFYYNDFREIEIQESAERVFIISKQENVPLSKAYRMLIRDLKEKTVHVNYDYLFRYEIVVYTSKENIEKIQSNVESARSMYEEIHY
;
A
#
# COMPACT_ATOMS: atom_id res chain seq x y z
N MET A 1 1.45 -40.90 32.97
CA MET A 1 1.99 -39.73 33.70
C MET A 1 2.92 -38.96 32.77
N SER A 2 2.44 -37.88 32.15
CA SER A 2 3.20 -37.11 31.14
C SER A 2 3.99 -35.93 31.74
N PHE A 3 3.58 -35.41 32.91
CA PHE A 3 4.20 -34.22 33.55
C PHE A 3 5.73 -34.22 33.61
N ARG A 4 6.36 -35.25 34.19
CA ARG A 4 7.83 -35.29 34.33
C ARG A 4 8.55 -35.24 32.98
N LYS A 5 8.01 -35.94 31.98
CA LYS A 5 8.55 -36.02 30.62
C LYS A 5 8.37 -34.68 29.90
N ASN A 6 7.19 -34.08 30.05
CA ASN A 6 6.86 -32.78 29.48
C ASN A 6 7.73 -31.67 30.07
N LEU A 7 7.93 -31.65 31.38
CA LEU A 7 8.78 -30.67 32.05
C LEU A 7 10.23 -30.77 31.57
N GLU A 8 10.77 -31.98 31.51
CA GLU A 8 12.14 -32.23 31.02
C GLU A 8 12.28 -31.82 29.54
N TYR A 9 11.29 -32.16 28.71
CA TYR A 9 11.26 -31.79 27.30
C TYR A 9 11.22 -30.27 27.11
N LEU A 10 10.28 -29.57 27.76
CA LEU A 10 10.14 -28.12 27.67
C LEU A 10 11.39 -27.39 28.17
N ARG A 11 12.04 -27.88 29.23
CA ARG A 11 13.31 -27.35 29.71
C ARG A 11 14.41 -27.48 28.67
N LYS A 12 14.57 -28.67 28.08
CA LYS A 12 15.58 -28.96 27.05
C LYS A 12 15.34 -28.16 25.78
N GLU A 13 14.08 -27.98 25.37
CA GLU A 13 13.70 -27.17 24.22
C GLU A 13 14.14 -25.70 24.38
N ARG A 14 14.02 -25.15 25.60
CA ARG A 14 14.50 -23.80 25.94
C ARG A 14 16.00 -23.75 26.27
N LYS A 15 16.75 -24.85 26.12
CA LYS A 15 18.18 -24.98 26.44
C LYS A 15 18.53 -24.58 27.89
N LEU A 16 17.62 -24.80 28.83
CA LEU A 16 17.84 -24.47 30.24
C LEU A 16 18.48 -25.66 30.97
N SER A 17 19.42 -25.40 31.88
CA SER A 17 19.84 -26.41 32.86
C SER A 17 18.78 -26.59 33.96
N GLN A 18 18.86 -27.67 34.74
CA GLN A 18 18.00 -27.84 35.91
C GLN A 18 18.19 -26.72 36.94
N GLU A 19 19.39 -26.15 37.00
CA GLU A 19 19.73 -25.04 37.88
C GLU A 19 19.11 -23.72 37.40
N ASP A 20 19.16 -23.46 36.09
CA ASP A 20 18.50 -22.29 35.48
C ASP A 20 16.98 -22.34 35.66
N LEU A 21 16.38 -23.52 35.49
CA LEU A 21 14.96 -23.71 35.69
C LEU A 21 14.58 -23.52 37.18
N ALA A 22 15.39 -24.04 38.09
CA ALA A 22 15.19 -23.88 39.52
C ALA A 22 15.25 -22.40 39.94
N TYR A 23 16.24 -21.66 39.43
CA TYR A 23 16.36 -20.22 39.63
C TYR A 23 15.12 -19.46 39.13
N LYS A 24 14.67 -19.75 37.90
CA LYS A 24 13.47 -19.12 37.31
C LYS A 24 12.17 -19.43 38.03
N LEU A 25 12.07 -20.60 38.66
CA LEU A 25 10.90 -21.03 39.42
C LEU A 25 10.99 -20.66 40.92
N GLY A 26 12.11 -20.09 41.37
CA GLY A 26 12.35 -19.76 42.77
C GLY A 26 12.33 -21.01 43.68
N VAL A 27 12.96 -22.09 43.24
CA VAL A 27 13.08 -23.36 43.97
C VAL A 27 14.51 -23.87 43.95
N SER A 28 14.82 -24.90 44.75
CA SER A 28 16.15 -25.53 44.73
C SER A 28 16.34 -26.41 43.48
N ARG A 29 17.59 -26.53 43.02
CA ARG A 29 17.97 -27.47 41.93
C ARG A 29 17.50 -28.90 42.22
N GLN A 30 17.57 -29.31 43.49
CA GLN A 30 17.13 -30.62 43.96
C GLN A 30 15.61 -30.83 43.78
N ALA A 31 14.79 -29.78 43.94
CA ALA A 31 13.35 -29.85 43.72
C ALA A 31 13.04 -30.15 42.24
N VAL A 32 13.66 -29.42 41.32
CA VAL A 32 13.52 -29.66 39.87
C VAL A 32 13.98 -31.07 39.48
N SER A 33 15.12 -31.52 40.03
CA SER A 33 15.60 -32.89 39.79
C SER A 33 14.63 -33.96 40.27
N LYS A 34 13.94 -33.75 41.39
CA LYS A 34 12.92 -34.67 41.90
C LYS A 34 11.64 -34.66 41.06
N TRP A 35 11.28 -33.52 40.49
CA TRP A 35 10.12 -33.42 39.58
C TRP A 35 10.38 -34.13 38.25
N GLU A 36 11.57 -33.96 37.67
CA GLU A 36 11.96 -34.62 36.41
C GLU A 36 12.14 -36.15 36.59
N SER A 37 12.62 -36.61 37.75
CA SER A 37 12.70 -38.05 38.03
C SER A 37 11.34 -38.67 38.38
N GLY A 38 10.35 -37.85 38.73
CA GLY A 38 9.05 -38.30 39.24
C GLY A 38 9.09 -38.74 40.71
N ALA A 39 10.17 -38.44 41.43
CA ALA A 39 10.29 -38.71 42.87
C ALA A 39 9.45 -37.74 43.73
N ALA A 40 9.05 -36.60 43.18
CA ALA A 40 8.13 -35.66 43.81
C ALA A 40 7.31 -34.91 42.76
N TYR A 41 6.21 -34.29 43.19
CA TYR A 41 5.37 -33.44 42.33
C TYR A 41 5.42 -31.99 42.83
N PRO A 42 5.42 -30.98 41.94
CA PRO A 42 5.36 -29.58 42.35
C PRO A 42 4.00 -29.22 42.94
N GLU A 43 4.00 -28.19 43.78
CA GLU A 43 2.77 -27.56 44.27
C GLU A 43 2.01 -26.89 43.12
N THR A 44 0.69 -26.77 43.26
CA THR A 44 -0.21 -26.21 42.24
C THR A 44 0.25 -24.84 41.74
N GLU A 45 0.74 -23.98 42.63
CA GLU A 45 1.26 -22.66 42.27
C GLU A 45 2.52 -22.74 41.37
N LYS A 46 3.42 -23.70 41.65
CA LYS A 46 4.61 -23.94 40.83
C LYS A 46 4.24 -24.53 39.46
N ILE A 47 3.21 -25.37 39.39
CA ILE A 47 2.69 -25.89 38.11
C ILE A 47 2.18 -24.74 37.24
N ILE A 48 1.39 -23.82 37.80
CA ILE A 48 0.90 -22.63 37.06
C ILE A 48 2.08 -21.78 36.58
N THR A 49 3.11 -21.63 37.41
CA THR A 49 4.32 -20.88 37.05
C THR A 49 5.09 -21.55 35.91
N VAL A 50 5.19 -22.88 35.91
CA VAL A 50 5.76 -23.67 34.81
C VAL A 50 4.95 -23.47 33.52
N CYS A 51 3.63 -23.56 33.58
CA CYS A 51 2.75 -23.29 32.43
C CYS A 51 3.00 -21.89 31.85
N LYS A 52 3.12 -20.86 32.70
CA LYS A 52 3.43 -19.48 32.27
C LYS A 52 4.82 -19.34 31.68
N LEU A 53 5.82 -20.01 32.25
CA LEU A 53 7.21 -19.94 31.82
C LEU A 53 7.41 -20.57 30.43
N PHE A 54 6.71 -21.67 30.16
CA PHE A 54 6.84 -22.42 28.91
C PHE A 54 5.73 -22.13 27.90
N ASP A 55 4.76 -21.28 28.25
CA ASP A 55 3.62 -20.88 27.41
C ASP A 55 2.82 -22.10 26.92
N CYS A 56 2.48 -23.00 27.86
CA CYS A 56 1.67 -24.19 27.63
C CYS A 56 0.46 -24.22 28.57
N SER A 57 -0.61 -24.91 28.18
CA SER A 57 -1.77 -25.10 29.05
C SER A 57 -1.48 -26.12 30.16
N LEU A 58 -2.31 -26.10 31.23
CA LEU A 58 -2.21 -27.08 32.30
C LEU A 58 -2.51 -28.51 31.80
N ASP A 59 -3.48 -28.63 30.89
CA ASP A 59 -3.85 -29.92 30.30
C ASP A 59 -2.72 -30.47 29.41
N GLU A 60 -2.09 -29.62 28.58
CA GLU A 60 -0.88 -29.98 27.82
C GLU A 60 0.23 -30.48 28.75
N LEU A 61 0.48 -29.77 29.85
CA LEU A 61 1.56 -30.09 30.77
C LEU A 61 1.35 -31.42 31.51
N ILE A 62 0.10 -31.77 31.86
CA ILE A 62 -0.20 -32.89 32.77
C ILE A 62 -0.71 -34.15 32.07
N LYS A 63 -1.53 -34.01 31.02
CA LYS A 63 -2.28 -35.12 30.41
C LYS A 63 -1.67 -35.58 29.10
N GLU A 64 -1.22 -34.64 28.28
CA GLU A 64 -0.79 -34.92 26.90
C GLU A 64 0.72 -35.19 26.84
N ASP A 65 1.22 -35.85 25.80
CA ASP A 65 2.66 -35.93 25.52
C ASP A 65 3.04 -34.75 24.62
N ILE A 66 3.59 -33.69 25.22
CA ILE A 66 3.95 -32.45 24.51
C ILE A 66 5.00 -32.74 23.42
N ALA A 67 5.88 -33.72 23.65
CA ALA A 67 6.89 -34.07 22.67
C ALA A 67 6.26 -34.72 21.43
N GLU A 68 5.19 -35.50 21.59
CA GLU A 68 4.43 -36.06 20.46
C GLU A 68 3.56 -35.01 19.77
N LEU A 69 2.82 -34.19 20.52
CA LEU A 69 2.01 -33.10 19.95
C LEU A 69 2.83 -32.13 19.11
N ARG A 70 4.00 -31.71 19.60
CA ARG A 70 4.89 -30.84 18.84
C ARG A 70 5.60 -31.56 17.69
N LYS A 71 5.81 -32.87 17.77
CA LYS A 71 6.29 -33.68 16.62
C LYS A 71 5.24 -33.77 15.52
N GLU A 72 3.96 -33.87 15.88
CA GLU A 72 2.85 -33.85 14.92
C GLU A 72 2.71 -32.47 14.24
N GLU A 73 2.83 -31.37 15.00
CA GLU A 73 2.88 -30.02 14.40
C GLU A 73 4.08 -29.82 13.47
N VAL A 74 5.22 -30.48 13.74
CA VAL A 74 6.49 -30.39 12.99
C VAL A 74 6.70 -31.59 12.05
N LYS A 75 5.66 -32.36 11.70
CA LYS A 75 5.78 -33.27 10.55
C LYS A 75 6.04 -32.43 9.29
N ARG A 76 7.31 -32.39 8.86
CA ARG A 76 7.74 -31.77 7.61
C ARG A 76 7.28 -32.66 6.48
N TYR A 77 6.04 -32.48 6.09
CA TYR A 77 5.54 -32.93 4.81
C TYR A 77 6.47 -32.44 3.71
N THR A 78 7.16 -33.38 3.09
CA THR A 78 8.13 -33.12 2.02
C THR A 78 7.41 -33.20 0.68
N PHE A 79 7.99 -32.63 -0.37
CA PHE A 79 7.47 -32.80 -1.74
C PHE A 79 7.24 -34.28 -2.10
N ASN A 80 8.09 -35.18 -1.62
CA ASN A 80 7.94 -36.63 -1.81
C ASN A 80 6.69 -37.21 -1.13
N ASP A 81 6.30 -36.70 0.04
CA ASP A 81 5.06 -37.10 0.71
C ASP A 81 3.84 -36.61 -0.09
N LEU A 82 3.94 -35.40 -0.67
CA LEU A 82 2.94 -34.83 -1.56
C LEU A 82 2.77 -35.68 -2.84
N LEU A 83 3.89 -36.04 -3.47
CA LEU A 83 3.90 -36.94 -4.64
C LEU A 83 3.29 -38.28 -4.29
N LYS A 84 3.60 -38.83 -3.11
CA LYS A 84 3.05 -40.11 -2.65
C LYS A 84 1.53 -40.02 -2.44
N GLU A 85 1.04 -38.97 -1.80
CA GLU A 85 -0.40 -38.75 -1.60
C GLU A 85 -1.15 -38.52 -2.92
N VAL A 86 -0.58 -37.74 -3.85
CA VAL A 86 -1.16 -37.55 -5.19
C VAL A 86 -1.16 -38.86 -5.98
N THR A 87 -0.07 -39.63 -5.92
CA THR A 87 0.03 -40.93 -6.60
C THR A 87 -0.98 -41.93 -6.03
N ASP A 88 -1.16 -41.94 -4.70
CA ASP A 88 -2.18 -42.76 -4.04
C ASP A 88 -3.60 -42.34 -4.45
N LEU A 89 -3.88 -41.03 -4.48
CA LEU A 89 -5.16 -40.50 -4.94
C LEU A 89 -5.46 -40.94 -6.38
N VAL A 90 -4.50 -40.77 -7.30
CA VAL A 90 -4.64 -41.18 -8.70
C VAL A 90 -4.85 -42.69 -8.82
N LYS A 91 -4.10 -43.48 -8.06
CA LYS A 91 -4.24 -44.94 -8.07
C LYS A 91 -5.61 -45.37 -7.57
N ARG A 92 -6.09 -44.83 -6.44
CA ARG A 92 -7.43 -45.10 -5.89
C ARG A 92 -8.52 -44.68 -6.86
N THR A 93 -8.39 -43.52 -7.50
CA THR A 93 -9.30 -43.08 -8.56
C THR A 93 -9.33 -44.06 -9.73
N SER A 94 -8.15 -44.50 -10.21
CA SER A 94 -8.04 -45.47 -11.30
C SER A 94 -8.69 -46.80 -10.94
N ASP A 95 -8.40 -47.33 -9.74
CA ASP A 95 -8.97 -48.58 -9.25
C ASP A 95 -10.48 -48.50 -9.08
N MET A 96 -11.00 -47.36 -8.62
CA MET A 96 -12.43 -47.09 -8.56
C MET A 96 -13.04 -47.12 -9.97
N LEU A 97 -12.51 -46.33 -10.91
CA LEU A 97 -13.04 -46.24 -12.28
C LEU A 97 -13.04 -47.59 -13.02
N ASN A 98 -11.97 -48.37 -12.88
CA ASN A 98 -11.86 -49.70 -13.48
C ASN A 98 -12.87 -50.71 -12.91
N SER A 99 -13.33 -50.51 -11.69
CA SER A 99 -14.31 -51.39 -11.03
C SER A 99 -15.78 -51.00 -11.28
N MET A 100 -16.04 -49.87 -11.94
CA MET A 100 -17.40 -49.32 -12.10
C MET A 100 -18.09 -49.77 -13.39
N SER A 101 -19.40 -50.04 -13.31
CA SER A 101 -20.23 -50.23 -14.49
C SER A 101 -20.63 -48.89 -15.13
N GLY A 102 -20.98 -48.90 -16.43
CA GLY A 102 -21.28 -47.68 -17.19
C GLY A 102 -22.37 -46.77 -16.58
N LYS A 103 -23.38 -47.35 -15.91
CA LYS A 103 -24.42 -46.57 -15.21
C LYS A 103 -23.87 -45.79 -14.01
N PHE A 104 -22.96 -46.40 -13.25
CA PHE A 104 -22.30 -45.72 -12.13
C PHE A 104 -21.27 -44.70 -12.61
N LEU A 105 -20.58 -44.98 -13.72
CA LEU A 105 -19.66 -44.04 -14.36
C LEU A 105 -20.38 -42.75 -14.77
N PHE A 106 -21.55 -42.86 -15.41
CA PHE A 106 -22.36 -41.69 -15.78
C PHE A 106 -22.76 -40.85 -14.56
N LYS A 107 -23.23 -41.49 -13.49
CA LYS A 107 -23.57 -40.82 -12.23
C LYS A 107 -22.35 -40.12 -11.61
N PHE A 108 -21.18 -40.75 -11.63
CA PHE A 108 -19.93 -40.16 -11.17
C PHE A 108 -19.56 -38.89 -11.95
N ILE A 109 -19.56 -38.96 -13.29
CA ILE A 109 -19.25 -37.81 -14.16
C ILE A 109 -20.24 -36.67 -13.90
N PHE A 110 -21.53 -36.98 -13.76
CA PHE A 110 -22.55 -35.98 -13.44
C PHE A 110 -22.30 -35.31 -12.09
N GLU A 111 -22.06 -36.09 -11.03
CA GLU A 111 -21.75 -35.55 -9.69
C GLU A 111 -20.46 -34.72 -9.68
N LEU A 112 -19.44 -35.13 -10.45
CA LEU A 112 -18.21 -34.38 -10.63
C LEU A 112 -18.46 -33.05 -11.37
N GLY A 113 -19.30 -33.06 -12.41
CA GLY A 113 -19.71 -31.85 -13.13
C GLY A 113 -20.44 -30.85 -12.24
N VAL A 114 -21.35 -31.33 -11.39
CA VAL A 114 -22.03 -30.50 -10.38
C VAL A 114 -21.03 -29.89 -9.38
N LEU A 115 -20.06 -30.68 -8.90
CA LEU A 115 -19.00 -30.19 -8.02
C LEU A 115 -18.19 -29.06 -8.69
N LEU A 116 -17.77 -29.26 -9.93
CA LEU A 116 -17.02 -28.24 -10.69
C LEU A 116 -17.87 -26.97 -10.89
N LEU A 117 -19.16 -27.11 -11.19
CA LEU A 117 -20.08 -25.97 -11.32
C LEU A 117 -20.22 -25.20 -10.00
N LEU A 118 -20.33 -25.88 -8.86
CA LEU A 118 -20.37 -25.24 -7.54
C LEU A 118 -19.07 -24.47 -7.22
N ILE A 119 -17.91 -25.02 -7.60
CA ILE A 119 -16.62 -24.35 -7.44
C ILE A 119 -16.52 -23.12 -8.35
N LEU A 120 -17.08 -23.17 -9.55
CA LEU A 120 -17.16 -22.01 -10.45
C LEU A 120 -18.09 -20.93 -9.89
N LEU A 121 -19.25 -21.31 -9.32
CA LEU A 121 -20.15 -20.37 -8.65
C LEU A 121 -19.48 -19.71 -7.44
N LEU A 122 -18.64 -20.44 -6.70
CA LEU A 122 -17.85 -19.89 -5.60
C LEU A 122 -16.92 -18.75 -6.04
N ARG A 123 -16.61 -18.61 -7.34
CA ARG A 123 -15.77 -17.52 -7.87
C ARG A 123 -16.45 -16.15 -7.80
N ILE A 124 -17.77 -16.08 -7.87
CA ILE A 124 -18.56 -14.83 -7.92
C ILE A 124 -18.18 -13.85 -6.81
N PRO A 125 -18.18 -14.22 -5.51
CA PRO A 125 -17.78 -13.30 -4.44
C PRO A 125 -16.32 -12.81 -4.56
N PHE A 126 -15.40 -13.64 -5.07
CA PHE A 126 -14.00 -13.24 -5.29
C PHE A 126 -13.86 -12.22 -6.42
N LEU A 127 -14.68 -12.31 -7.46
CA LEU A 127 -14.72 -11.30 -8.53
C LEU A 127 -15.14 -9.93 -7.99
N HIS A 128 -16.11 -9.89 -7.09
CA HIS A 128 -16.51 -8.64 -6.41
C HIS A 128 -15.39 -8.10 -5.52
N LEU A 129 -14.73 -8.96 -4.73
CA LEU A 129 -13.58 -8.56 -3.91
C LEU A 129 -12.44 -7.99 -4.77
N ARG A 130 -12.18 -8.61 -5.93
CA ARG A 130 -11.21 -8.13 -6.91
C ARG A 130 -11.57 -6.74 -7.40
N SER A 131 -12.83 -6.51 -7.76
CA SER A 131 -13.31 -5.21 -8.24
C SER A 131 -13.20 -4.12 -7.19
N LEU A 132 -13.49 -4.43 -5.92
CA LEU A 132 -13.36 -3.47 -4.83
C LEU A 132 -11.93 -2.95 -4.68
N GLY A 133 -10.94 -3.85 -4.69
CA GLY A 133 -9.53 -3.42 -4.62
C GLY A 133 -9.08 -2.66 -5.87
N TYR A 134 -9.60 -3.00 -7.06
CA TYR A 134 -9.36 -2.17 -8.26
C TYR A 134 -9.82 -0.73 -8.03
N SER A 135 -11.05 -0.53 -7.56
CA SER A 135 -11.59 0.81 -7.32
C SER A 135 -10.76 1.60 -6.30
N ILE A 136 -10.28 0.94 -5.24
CA ILE A 136 -9.45 1.58 -4.21
C ILE A 136 -8.09 2.01 -4.78
N PHE A 137 -7.39 1.12 -5.49
CA PHE A 137 -6.03 1.39 -5.96
C PHE A 137 -5.99 2.23 -7.24
N PHE A 138 -7.07 2.25 -8.02
CA PHE A 138 -7.18 3.11 -9.21
C PHE A 138 -7.09 4.60 -8.85
N VAL A 139 -7.60 5.00 -7.68
CA VAL A 139 -7.54 6.40 -7.19
C VAL A 139 -6.09 6.89 -7.01
N ILE A 140 -5.14 5.98 -6.73
CA ILE A 140 -3.73 6.34 -6.56
C ILE A 140 -3.13 6.82 -7.90
N GLY A 141 -3.60 6.29 -9.03
CA GLY A 141 -3.12 6.63 -10.37
C GLY A 141 -1.66 6.24 -10.65
N GLY A 142 -1.29 6.33 -11.93
CA GLY A 142 0.07 6.06 -12.40
C GLY A 142 0.56 4.63 -12.18
N GLN A 143 1.86 4.42 -12.40
CA GLN A 143 2.50 3.09 -12.34
C GLN A 143 2.38 2.42 -10.96
N THR A 144 2.38 3.21 -9.88
CA THR A 144 2.22 2.71 -8.52
C THR A 144 0.83 2.10 -8.30
N GLY A 145 -0.23 2.77 -8.78
CA GLY A 145 -1.59 2.24 -8.75
C GLY A 145 -1.70 0.93 -9.53
N ASP A 146 -1.13 0.88 -10.73
CA ASP A 146 -1.16 -0.31 -11.60
C ASP A 146 -0.50 -1.54 -10.94
N ILE A 147 0.66 -1.34 -10.28
CA ILE A 147 1.36 -2.41 -9.55
C ILE A 147 0.49 -2.93 -8.40
N LEU A 148 -0.13 -2.04 -7.63
CA LEU A 148 -0.99 -2.43 -6.51
C LEU A 148 -2.24 -3.18 -6.98
N ILE A 149 -2.86 -2.75 -8.09
CA ILE A 149 -3.97 -3.45 -8.73
C ILE A 149 -3.55 -4.86 -9.17
N ALA A 150 -2.37 -4.98 -9.80
CA ALA A 150 -1.86 -6.28 -10.25
C ALA A 150 -1.62 -7.23 -9.07
N LEU A 151 -1.00 -6.73 -7.98
CA LEU A 151 -0.77 -7.48 -6.75
C LEU A 151 -2.07 -7.92 -6.08
N TRP A 152 -3.06 -7.03 -6.00
CA TRP A 152 -4.38 -7.35 -5.46
C TRP A 152 -5.09 -8.43 -6.26
N ARG A 153 -5.13 -8.28 -7.60
CA ARG A 153 -5.71 -9.28 -8.49
C ARG A 153 -5.05 -10.64 -8.29
N PHE A 154 -3.73 -10.67 -8.28
CA PHE A 154 -2.97 -11.91 -8.10
C PHE A 154 -3.26 -12.59 -6.75
N LEU A 155 -3.33 -11.80 -5.67
CA LEU A 155 -3.69 -12.30 -4.34
C LEU A 155 -5.08 -12.96 -4.34
N ILE A 156 -6.09 -12.29 -4.90
CA ILE A 156 -7.46 -12.82 -4.94
C ILE A 156 -7.56 -14.11 -5.77
N GLU A 157 -6.90 -14.16 -6.93
CA GLU A 157 -6.91 -15.37 -7.77
C GLU A 157 -6.19 -16.54 -7.08
N ILE A 158 -5.10 -16.31 -6.34
CA ILE A 158 -4.44 -17.35 -5.54
C ILE A 158 -5.31 -17.82 -4.38
N ILE A 159 -5.95 -16.92 -3.64
CA ILE A 159 -6.87 -17.29 -2.55
C ILE A 159 -8.00 -18.17 -3.10
N TYR A 160 -8.63 -17.74 -4.19
CA TYR A 160 -9.68 -18.52 -4.84
C TYR A 160 -9.16 -19.89 -5.29
N PHE A 161 -7.99 -19.94 -5.94
CA PHE A 161 -7.39 -21.20 -6.41
C PHE A 161 -7.15 -22.19 -5.26
N VAL A 162 -6.58 -21.72 -4.13
CA VAL A 162 -6.31 -22.58 -2.97
C VAL A 162 -7.61 -23.10 -2.37
N ILE A 163 -8.59 -22.23 -2.15
CA ILE A 163 -9.90 -22.63 -1.59
C ILE A 163 -10.60 -23.61 -2.52
N ALA A 164 -10.62 -23.33 -3.83
CA ALA A 164 -11.21 -24.19 -4.84
C ALA A 164 -10.53 -25.57 -4.88
N ALA A 165 -9.19 -25.62 -4.84
CA ALA A 165 -8.42 -26.86 -4.83
C ALA A 165 -8.69 -27.68 -3.55
N ILE A 166 -8.71 -27.03 -2.39
CA ILE A 166 -9.05 -27.65 -1.10
C ILE A 166 -10.49 -28.20 -1.15
N SER A 167 -11.47 -27.37 -1.47
CA SER A 167 -12.87 -27.81 -1.54
C SER A 167 -13.08 -28.96 -2.52
N PHE A 168 -12.44 -28.90 -3.69
CA PHE A 168 -12.47 -29.98 -4.68
C PHE A 168 -11.92 -31.27 -4.11
N LEU A 169 -10.68 -31.27 -3.63
CA LEU A 169 -10.01 -32.47 -3.12
C LEU A 169 -10.77 -33.09 -1.94
N TYR A 170 -11.37 -32.25 -1.08
CA TYR A 170 -12.02 -32.69 0.14
C TYR A 170 -13.32 -33.40 -0.19
N ILE A 171 -14.16 -32.73 -0.98
CA ILE A 171 -15.44 -33.28 -1.42
C ILE A 171 -15.19 -34.51 -2.31
N TYR A 172 -14.17 -34.46 -3.18
CA TYR A 172 -13.83 -35.57 -4.06
C TYR A 172 -13.45 -36.83 -3.28
N LYS A 173 -12.52 -36.71 -2.31
CA LYS A 173 -12.09 -37.87 -1.51
C LYS A 173 -13.23 -38.46 -0.68
N ILE A 174 -13.99 -37.63 0.04
CA ILE A 174 -15.11 -38.11 0.88
C ILE A 174 -16.19 -38.78 0.03
N ARG A 175 -16.57 -38.16 -1.08
CA ARG A 175 -17.75 -38.58 -1.84
C ARG A 175 -17.48 -39.75 -2.77
N PHE A 176 -16.28 -39.82 -3.35
CA PHE A 176 -15.96 -40.81 -4.38
C PHE A 176 -14.99 -41.89 -3.88
N LEU A 177 -13.89 -41.52 -3.22
CA LEU A 177 -12.88 -42.50 -2.80
C LEU A 177 -13.28 -43.24 -1.53
N ASP A 178 -13.56 -42.53 -0.44
CA ASP A 178 -13.83 -43.15 0.86
C ASP A 178 -15.15 -43.94 0.83
N ARG A 179 -16.15 -43.49 0.06
CA ARG A 179 -17.38 -44.26 -0.19
C ARG A 179 -17.11 -45.58 -0.92
N SER A 180 -16.17 -45.59 -1.87
CA SER A 180 -15.83 -46.78 -2.64
C SER A 180 -15.07 -47.81 -1.80
N ASP A 181 -14.21 -47.35 -0.89
CA ASP A 181 -13.45 -48.22 0.02
C ASP A 181 -14.37 -48.90 1.05
N VAL A 182 -15.33 -48.16 1.64
CA VAL A 182 -16.34 -48.73 2.55
C VAL A 182 -17.21 -49.78 1.86
N ILE A 183 -17.53 -49.59 0.57
CA ILE A 183 -18.29 -50.58 -0.19
C ILE A 183 -17.43 -51.83 -0.44
N LYS A 184 -16.16 -51.68 -0.84
CA LYS A 184 -15.23 -52.80 -1.02
C LYS A 184 -15.02 -53.58 0.28
N GLU A 185 -14.82 -52.91 1.42
CA GLU A 185 -14.67 -53.57 2.72
C GLU A 185 -15.91 -54.38 3.10
N LYS A 186 -17.12 -53.84 2.91
CA LYS A 186 -18.37 -54.58 3.16
C LYS A 186 -18.53 -55.81 2.28
N TYR A 187 -18.20 -55.71 0.99
CA TYR A 187 -18.21 -56.88 0.09
C TYR A 187 -17.18 -57.94 0.52
N ILE A 188 -16.00 -57.51 0.97
CA ILE A 188 -14.95 -58.41 1.47
C ILE A 188 -15.41 -59.09 2.79
N GLU A 189 -16.01 -58.35 3.72
CA GLU A 189 -16.57 -58.88 4.98
C GLU A 189 -17.71 -59.88 4.73
N GLU A 190 -18.63 -59.56 3.81
CA GLU A 190 -19.72 -60.46 3.41
C GLU A 190 -19.20 -61.74 2.72
N SER A 191 -18.14 -61.62 1.92
CA SER A 191 -17.53 -62.77 1.24
C SER A 191 -16.69 -63.67 2.16
N SER A 192 -16.13 -63.13 3.24
CA SER A 192 -15.17 -63.82 4.11
C SER A 192 -15.80 -64.49 5.33
N LYS A 193 -17.11 -64.31 5.61
CA LYS A 193 -17.85 -64.90 6.75
C LYS A 193 -17.20 -64.65 8.13
N VAL A 194 -16.33 -63.66 8.29
CA VAL A 194 -15.77 -63.29 9.59
C VAL A 194 -16.56 -62.12 10.16
N LYS A 195 -17.44 -62.39 11.13
CA LYS A 195 -18.02 -61.33 11.98
C LYS A 195 -16.95 -60.86 12.96
N LYS A 196 -16.46 -59.63 12.79
CA LYS A 196 -15.71 -58.92 13.83
C LYS A 196 -16.70 -58.07 14.62
N ASP A 197 -16.65 -58.17 15.95
CA ASP A 197 -17.45 -57.34 16.84
C ASP A 197 -17.29 -55.86 16.51
N THR A 198 -18.43 -55.16 16.52
CA THR A 198 -18.59 -53.74 16.26
C THR A 198 -17.63 -52.93 17.13
N LYS A 199 -16.43 -52.63 16.62
CA LYS A 199 -15.58 -51.60 17.21
C LYS A 199 -16.36 -50.30 17.12
N GLU A 200 -16.57 -49.65 18.28
CA GLU A 200 -17.05 -48.27 18.35
C GLU A 200 -16.33 -47.45 17.28
N ARG A 201 -17.10 -46.66 16.53
CA ARG A 201 -16.55 -45.78 15.50
C ARG A 201 -15.56 -44.84 16.16
N GLU A 202 -14.27 -45.19 16.14
CA GLU A 202 -13.21 -44.21 16.30
C GLU A 202 -13.50 -43.15 15.26
N VAL A 203 -13.80 -41.94 15.72
CA VAL A 203 -13.88 -40.76 14.85
C VAL A 203 -12.48 -40.63 14.27
N VAL A 204 -12.30 -41.18 13.06
CA VAL A 204 -11.07 -41.01 12.30
C VAL A 204 -10.94 -39.51 12.10
N LYS A 205 -10.12 -38.85 12.92
CA LYS A 205 -9.63 -37.50 12.67
C LYS A 205 -8.88 -37.59 11.36
N TYR A 206 -9.51 -37.12 10.29
CA TYR A 206 -8.91 -37.15 8.96
C TYR A 206 -7.72 -36.20 8.94
N ASP A 207 -6.51 -36.75 9.08
CA ASP A 207 -5.27 -36.02 8.84
C ASP A 207 -5.03 -35.96 7.32
N PHE A 208 -5.19 -34.78 6.76
CA PHE A 208 -5.08 -34.54 5.33
C PHE A 208 -3.78 -33.78 5.05
N GLY A 209 -2.73 -34.54 4.69
CA GLY A 209 -1.39 -34.02 4.40
C GLY A 209 -1.33 -32.93 3.32
N VAL A 210 -1.91 -33.18 2.14
CA VAL A 210 -1.98 -32.21 1.03
C VAL A 210 -2.64 -30.88 1.43
N PHE A 211 -3.63 -30.92 2.30
CA PHE A 211 -4.37 -29.73 2.76
C PHE A 211 -3.54 -28.89 3.72
N SER A 212 -2.77 -29.56 4.58
CA SER A 212 -1.81 -28.90 5.46
C SER A 212 -0.73 -28.17 4.64
N LEU A 213 -0.31 -28.73 3.51
CA LEU A 213 0.68 -28.13 2.61
C LEU A 213 0.11 -26.97 1.79
N LEU A 214 -1.09 -27.11 1.21
CA LEU A 214 -1.79 -26.01 0.54
C LEU A 214 -2.05 -24.85 1.52
N GLY A 215 -2.47 -25.14 2.75
CA GLY A 215 -2.62 -24.16 3.81
C GLY A 215 -1.30 -23.49 4.20
N ARG A 216 -0.19 -24.23 4.29
CA ARG A 216 1.15 -23.67 4.56
C ARG A 216 1.66 -22.80 3.41
N ALA A 217 1.49 -23.23 2.16
CA ALA A 217 1.86 -22.46 0.96
C ALA A 217 1.03 -21.17 0.87
N PHE A 218 -0.26 -21.26 1.18
CA PHE A 218 -1.16 -20.12 1.29
C PHE A 218 -0.72 -19.11 2.36
N VAL A 219 -0.40 -19.59 3.56
CA VAL A 219 0.11 -18.74 4.65
C VAL A 219 1.47 -18.12 4.27
N LEU A 220 2.36 -18.86 3.61
CA LEU A 220 3.63 -18.34 3.10
C LEU A 220 3.39 -17.23 2.07
N PHE A 221 2.44 -17.42 1.16
CA PHE A 221 2.07 -16.44 0.15
C PHE A 221 1.51 -15.16 0.79
N ILE A 222 0.58 -15.28 1.74
CA ILE A 222 0.05 -14.12 2.48
C ILE A 222 1.18 -13.40 3.21
N LYS A 223 2.09 -14.12 3.87
CA LYS A 223 3.25 -13.51 4.53
C LYS A 223 4.13 -12.74 3.55
N LEU A 224 4.44 -13.33 2.39
CA LEU A 224 5.24 -12.67 1.35
C LEU A 224 4.53 -11.40 0.84
N PHE A 225 3.24 -11.49 0.55
CA PHE A 225 2.42 -10.37 0.11
C PHE A 225 2.43 -9.24 1.15
N VAL A 226 2.09 -9.55 2.41
CA VAL A 226 2.06 -8.57 3.51
C VAL A 226 3.43 -7.95 3.74
N THR A 227 4.52 -8.71 3.55
CA THR A 227 5.89 -8.18 3.61
C THR A 227 6.12 -7.14 2.52
N ILE A 228 5.84 -7.48 1.25
CA ILE A 228 6.01 -6.56 0.12
C ILE A 228 5.15 -5.30 0.29
N SER A 229 3.88 -5.46 0.67
CA SER A 229 2.94 -4.34 0.89
C SER A 229 3.33 -3.44 2.06
N SER A 230 4.17 -3.89 2.99
CA SER A 230 4.64 -3.07 4.11
C SER A 230 5.90 -2.24 3.81
N VAL A 231 6.64 -2.56 2.74
CA VAL A 231 7.83 -1.78 2.34
C VAL A 231 7.51 -0.31 2.05
N PRO A 232 6.45 0.04 1.29
CA PRO A 232 6.07 1.44 1.09
C PRO A 232 5.81 2.19 2.39
N VAL A 233 5.29 1.51 3.43
CA VAL A 233 5.01 2.13 4.74
C VAL A 233 6.29 2.57 5.45
N ILE A 234 7.41 1.88 5.23
CA ILE A 234 8.71 2.30 5.76
C ILE A 234 9.15 3.61 5.09
N PHE A 235 8.97 3.73 3.77
CA PHE A 235 9.27 4.96 3.05
C PHE A 235 8.35 6.11 3.46
N THR A 236 7.06 5.86 3.70
CA THR A 236 6.16 6.93 4.18
C THR A 236 6.55 7.43 5.57
N ILE A 237 7.06 6.58 6.46
CA ILE A 237 7.62 7.02 7.74
C ILE A 237 8.83 7.94 7.52
N PHE A 238 9.75 7.57 6.62
CA PHE A 238 10.91 8.40 6.29
C PHE A 238 10.48 9.78 5.76
N PHE A 239 9.55 9.83 4.81
CA PHE A 239 9.03 11.10 4.27
C PHE A 239 8.25 11.90 5.31
N ALA A 240 7.51 11.25 6.21
CA ALA A 240 6.82 11.94 7.30
C ALA A 240 7.81 12.59 8.29
N ILE A 241 8.93 11.93 8.59
CA ILE A 241 10.00 12.51 9.41
C ILE A 241 10.63 13.70 8.68
N ALA A 242 10.94 13.56 7.39
CA ALA A 242 11.49 14.67 6.60
C ALA A 242 10.52 15.87 6.52
N GLY A 243 9.23 15.61 6.32
CA GLY A 243 8.19 16.64 6.34
C GLY A 243 8.07 17.32 7.70
N LEU A 244 8.19 16.56 8.80
CA LEU A 244 8.22 17.11 10.15
C LEU A 244 9.43 18.04 10.34
N VAL A 245 10.61 17.69 9.84
CA VAL A 245 11.79 18.59 9.84
C VAL A 245 11.52 19.88 9.08
N VAL A 246 10.87 19.82 7.92
CA VAL A 246 10.48 21.02 7.14
C VAL A 246 9.51 21.89 7.94
N VAL A 247 8.49 21.30 8.56
CA VAL A 247 7.54 22.03 9.41
C VAL A 247 8.25 22.69 10.60
N PHE A 248 9.22 22.02 11.22
CA PHE A 248 10.05 22.62 12.27
C PHE A 248 10.92 23.77 11.74
N SER A 249 11.45 23.66 10.51
CA SER A 249 12.20 24.74 9.87
C SER A 249 11.34 26.00 9.71
N TRP A 250 10.06 25.85 9.35
CA TRP A 250 9.12 26.97 9.18
C TRP A 250 8.91 27.76 10.47
N ILE A 251 8.99 27.12 11.63
CA ILE A 251 8.87 27.78 12.94
C ILE A 251 9.97 28.85 13.10
N PHE A 252 11.21 28.55 12.67
CA PHE A 252 12.32 29.50 12.72
C PHE A 252 12.15 30.67 11.73
N GLU A 253 11.35 30.50 10.68
CA GLU A 253 11.00 31.57 9.73
C GLU A 253 9.74 32.38 10.15
N GLY A 254 9.13 31.99 11.28
CA GLY A 254 7.94 32.64 11.85
C GLY A 254 6.62 32.12 11.30
N VAL A 255 6.60 30.96 10.65
CA VAL A 255 5.40 30.27 10.16
C VAL A 255 5.10 29.08 11.07
N PHE A 256 3.91 29.09 11.69
CA PHE A 256 3.53 28.08 12.67
C PHE A 256 2.20 27.41 12.30
N PHE A 257 2.26 26.10 12.07
CA PHE A 257 1.10 25.23 11.87
C PHE A 257 1.13 24.08 12.86
N PHE A 258 0.40 24.24 13.96
CA PHE A 258 0.26 23.21 14.98
C PHE A 258 -0.43 21.96 14.41
N SER A 259 -1.40 22.16 13.52
CA SER A 259 -2.13 21.05 12.88
C SER A 259 -1.21 20.07 12.15
N LEU A 260 -0.20 20.57 11.42
CA LEU A 260 0.74 19.76 10.67
C LEU A 260 1.68 18.94 11.57
N ILE A 261 2.10 19.51 12.71
CA ILE A 261 2.94 18.82 13.69
C ILE A 261 2.15 17.66 14.31
N VAL A 262 0.92 17.94 14.77
CA VAL A 262 0.04 16.92 15.36
C VAL A 262 -0.29 15.83 14.34
N PHE A 263 -0.54 16.21 13.08
CA PHE A 263 -0.77 15.26 11.98
C PHE A 263 0.41 14.31 11.81
N ALA A 264 1.61 14.87 11.66
CA ALA A 264 2.82 14.10 11.39
C ALA A 264 3.14 13.13 12.54
N LEU A 265 3.03 13.59 13.79
CA LEU A 265 3.24 12.72 14.97
C LEU A 265 2.20 11.60 15.04
N SER A 266 0.93 11.90 14.78
CA SER A 266 -0.16 10.91 14.78
C SER A 266 0.02 9.91 13.65
N PHE A 267 0.47 10.37 12.48
CA PHE A 267 0.76 9.52 11.33
C PHE A 267 1.94 8.59 11.59
N LEU A 268 3.01 9.09 12.20
CA LEU A 268 4.16 8.27 12.59
C LEU A 268 3.76 7.19 13.60
N LEU A 269 2.95 7.52 14.59
CA LEU A 269 2.42 6.54 15.54
C LEU A 269 1.57 5.47 14.82
N PHE A 270 0.68 5.89 13.93
CA PHE A 270 -0.15 4.99 13.15
C PHE A 270 0.67 4.05 12.25
N ALA A 271 1.62 4.60 11.49
CA ALA A 271 2.44 3.84 10.55
C ALA A 271 3.37 2.86 11.27
N THR A 272 3.98 3.26 12.39
CA THR A 272 4.81 2.36 13.21
C THR A 272 3.97 1.26 13.87
N LEU A 273 2.76 1.57 14.33
CA LEU A 273 1.81 0.58 14.84
C LEU A 273 1.39 -0.42 13.74
N PHE A 274 1.14 0.05 12.52
CA PHE A 274 0.84 -0.81 11.38
C PHE A 274 1.99 -1.79 11.11
N LEU A 275 3.24 -1.30 11.06
CA LEU A 275 4.42 -2.15 10.91
C LEU A 275 4.57 -3.15 12.06
N TYR A 276 4.26 -2.76 13.30
CA TYR A 276 4.25 -3.67 14.45
C TYR A 276 3.23 -4.80 14.28
N VAL A 277 2.01 -4.50 13.82
CA VAL A 277 0.98 -5.50 13.54
C VAL A 277 1.43 -6.44 12.42
N VAL A 278 1.97 -5.88 11.32
CA VAL A 278 2.50 -6.66 10.20
C VAL A 278 3.63 -7.58 10.65
N TYR A 279 4.60 -7.07 11.40
CA TYR A 279 5.71 -7.86 11.95
C TYR A 279 5.20 -9.01 12.81
N ASN A 280 4.26 -8.75 13.73
CA ASN A 280 3.70 -9.79 14.57
C ASN A 280 2.88 -10.81 13.78
N PHE A 281 2.17 -10.38 12.74
CA PHE A 281 1.45 -11.27 11.84
C PHE A 281 2.41 -12.20 11.07
N ILE A 282 3.54 -11.70 10.59
CA ILE A 282 4.54 -12.48 9.85
C ILE A 282 5.35 -13.40 10.78
N VAL A 283 5.82 -12.90 11.93
CA VAL A 283 6.82 -13.56 12.77
C VAL A 283 6.20 -14.27 13.98
N ASN A 284 5.46 -13.54 14.83
CA ASN A 284 5.08 -14.01 16.17
C ASN A 284 3.68 -14.64 16.28
N ARG A 285 2.81 -14.47 15.26
CA ARG A 285 1.38 -14.87 15.23
C ARG A 285 0.53 -14.45 16.45
N ARG A 286 1.08 -13.65 17.37
CA ARG A 286 0.41 -13.14 18.56
C ARG A 286 0.61 -11.62 18.61
N SER A 287 -0.48 -10.88 18.69
CA SER A 287 -0.48 -9.44 18.86
C SER A 287 -1.25 -9.08 20.12
N LYS A 288 -0.77 -8.09 20.87
CA LYS A 288 -1.47 -7.55 22.05
C LYS A 288 -2.56 -6.58 21.56
N TRP A 289 -3.67 -7.14 21.09
CA TRP A 289 -4.75 -6.40 20.42
C TRP A 289 -5.37 -5.31 21.28
N ASP A 290 -5.37 -5.48 22.60
CA ASP A 290 -5.74 -4.46 23.59
C ASP A 290 -4.90 -3.18 23.43
N ARG A 291 -3.58 -3.34 23.37
CA ARG A 291 -2.64 -2.21 23.21
C ARG A 291 -2.69 -1.63 21.81
N VAL A 292 -2.80 -2.50 20.80
CA VAL A 292 -2.90 -2.07 19.40
C VAL A 292 -4.14 -1.21 19.18
N PHE A 293 -5.29 -1.65 19.69
CA PHE A 293 -6.54 -0.90 19.59
C PHE A 293 -6.45 0.48 20.26
N LEU A 294 -5.88 0.54 21.47
CA LEU A 294 -5.71 1.80 22.19
C LEU A 294 -4.80 2.79 21.42
N LEU A 295 -3.65 2.34 20.91
CA LEU A 295 -2.72 3.18 20.15
C LEU A 295 -3.30 3.63 18.81
N LEU A 296 -4.10 2.77 18.17
CA LEU A 296 -4.84 3.10 16.96
C LEU A 296 -5.84 4.22 17.23
N LEU A 297 -6.58 4.13 18.32
CA LEU A 297 -7.57 5.14 18.73
C LEU A 297 -6.88 6.48 19.05
N ILE A 298 -5.74 6.46 19.74
CA ILE A 298 -4.92 7.66 19.99
C ILE A 298 -4.49 8.31 18.67
N SER A 299 -4.07 7.52 17.69
CA SER A 299 -3.68 8.03 16.37
C SER A 299 -4.85 8.71 15.65
N PHE A 300 -6.05 8.10 15.69
CA PHE A 300 -7.25 8.69 15.08
C PHE A 300 -7.73 9.95 15.79
N LEU A 301 -7.67 9.99 17.13
CA LEU A 301 -7.94 11.22 17.89
C LEU A 301 -6.98 12.34 17.47
N GLY A 302 -5.69 12.02 17.30
CA GLY A 302 -4.69 12.95 16.81
C GLY A 302 -4.98 13.49 15.41
N PHE A 303 -5.42 12.63 14.48
CA PHE A 303 -5.90 13.09 13.17
C PHE A 303 -7.13 14.00 13.27
N GLY A 304 -8.09 13.68 14.14
CA GLY A 304 -9.26 14.53 14.37
C GLY A 304 -8.89 15.92 14.92
N ILE A 305 -8.00 15.97 15.92
CA ILE A 305 -7.48 17.22 16.48
C ILE A 305 -6.74 18.02 15.41
N SER A 306 -5.84 17.37 14.66
CA SER A 306 -5.10 18.01 13.58
C SER A 306 -6.04 18.63 12.54
N MET A 307 -7.04 17.88 12.05
CA MET A 307 -7.99 18.37 11.06
C MET A 307 -8.81 19.55 11.60
N GLY A 308 -9.29 19.47 12.84
CA GLY A 308 -10.05 20.55 13.49
C GLY A 308 -9.23 21.83 13.66
N VAL A 309 -7.99 21.70 14.16
CA VAL A 309 -7.08 22.86 14.28
C VAL A 309 -6.68 23.40 12.91
N GLY A 310 -6.45 22.53 11.92
CA GLY A 310 -6.07 22.94 10.57
C GLY A 310 -7.12 23.83 9.92
N VAL A 311 -8.41 23.52 10.08
CA VAL A 311 -9.49 24.39 9.63
C VAL A 311 -9.45 25.76 10.30
N LEU A 312 -9.15 25.82 11.60
CA LEU A 312 -9.05 27.09 12.35
C LEU A 312 -7.83 27.90 11.94
N GLU A 313 -6.69 27.26 11.65
CA GLU A 313 -5.49 27.90 11.14
C GLU A 313 -5.74 28.50 9.75
N MET A 314 -6.44 27.77 8.88
CA MET A 314 -6.78 28.20 7.52
C MET A 314 -7.88 29.26 7.47
N LYS A 315 -8.74 29.36 8.48
CA LYS A 315 -9.85 30.32 8.53
C LYS A 315 -9.41 31.78 8.30
N ASN A 316 -8.20 32.13 8.73
CA ASN A 316 -7.67 33.49 8.64
C ASN A 316 -6.90 33.75 7.33
N PHE A 317 -6.88 32.79 6.40
CA PHE A 317 -6.25 32.99 5.10
C PHE A 317 -7.16 33.78 4.16
N THR A 318 -6.55 34.67 3.39
CA THR A 318 -7.22 35.48 2.38
C THR A 318 -6.82 35.02 0.99
N LEU A 319 -7.78 34.94 0.08
CA LEU A 319 -7.52 34.63 -1.33
C LEU A 319 -7.35 35.94 -2.09
N THR A 320 -6.25 36.08 -2.82
CA THR A 320 -5.95 37.27 -3.61
C THR A 320 -5.63 36.91 -5.06
N GLY A 321 -6.25 37.65 -5.99
CA GLY A 321 -5.92 37.57 -7.41
C GLY A 321 -4.83 38.56 -7.83
N SER A 322 -4.40 39.43 -6.91
CA SER A 322 -3.39 40.45 -7.19
C SER A 322 -1.99 39.84 -7.26
N PRO A 323 -1.08 40.44 -8.05
CA PRO A 323 0.33 40.11 -7.99
C PRO A 323 0.89 40.25 -6.58
N HIS A 324 1.89 39.43 -6.24
CA HIS A 324 2.68 39.58 -5.02
C HIS A 324 3.34 40.97 -4.99
N GLU A 325 3.05 41.78 -3.97
CA GLU A 325 3.56 43.17 -3.85
C GLU A 325 5.09 43.24 -3.83
N TYR A 326 5.73 42.18 -3.33
CA TYR A 326 7.16 42.09 -3.14
C TYR A 326 7.91 41.49 -4.33
N VAL A 327 7.20 41.04 -5.37
CA VAL A 327 7.85 40.62 -6.62
C VAL A 327 8.00 41.85 -7.48
N VAL A 328 9.25 42.27 -7.66
CA VAL A 328 9.56 43.51 -8.38
C VAL A 328 9.25 43.33 -9.87
N ARG A 329 8.37 44.18 -10.37
CA ARG A 329 8.12 44.31 -11.80
C ARG A 329 9.22 45.21 -12.39
N ASP A 330 9.98 44.67 -13.31
CA ASP A 330 11.03 45.36 -14.03
C ASP A 330 10.52 45.92 -15.37
N ARG A 331 11.24 46.89 -15.93
CA ARG A 331 10.92 47.52 -17.22
C ARG A 331 12.16 47.57 -18.08
N LYS A 332 12.03 47.11 -19.33
CA LYS A 332 13.01 47.36 -20.38
C LYS A 332 12.39 48.26 -21.42
N GLU A 333 13.11 49.29 -21.85
CA GLU A 333 12.62 50.27 -22.81
C GLU A 333 13.64 50.44 -23.93
N GLU A 334 13.13 50.60 -25.15
CA GLU A 334 13.92 51.05 -26.30
C GLU A 334 13.10 52.04 -27.13
N THR A 335 13.81 52.97 -27.78
CA THR A 335 13.22 53.95 -28.70
C THR A 335 13.79 53.72 -30.08
N ILE A 336 12.90 53.52 -31.05
CA ILE A 336 13.21 53.06 -32.40
C ILE A 336 12.62 54.06 -33.38
N ASP A 337 13.24 54.22 -34.55
CA ASP A 337 12.72 55.09 -35.60
C ASP A 337 11.51 54.46 -36.30
N MET A 338 10.49 55.27 -36.59
CA MET A 338 9.28 54.79 -37.26
C MET A 338 9.56 54.52 -38.75
N THR A 339 9.35 53.27 -39.18
CA THR A 339 9.37 52.88 -40.60
C THR A 339 7.95 52.56 -41.09
N GLY A 340 7.71 52.67 -42.40
CA GLY A 340 6.38 52.47 -42.99
C GLY A 340 5.82 51.05 -42.78
N SER A 341 6.70 50.05 -42.67
CA SER A 341 6.36 48.62 -42.48
C SER A 341 6.59 48.11 -41.06
N LEU A 342 6.85 49.01 -40.09
CA LEU A 342 7.21 48.61 -38.72
C LEU A 342 6.10 47.77 -38.05
N ILE A 343 6.51 46.64 -37.49
CA ILE A 343 5.71 45.75 -36.64
C ILE A 343 6.36 45.67 -35.26
N VAL A 344 5.59 45.83 -34.19
CA VAL A 344 6.08 45.69 -32.81
C VAL A 344 5.46 44.47 -32.15
N GLY A 345 6.30 43.59 -31.61
CA GLY A 345 5.88 42.36 -30.94
C GLY A 345 5.65 41.20 -31.92
N ASP A 346 5.06 40.12 -31.41
CA ASP A 346 4.71 38.94 -32.22
C ASP A 346 3.35 39.16 -32.89
N THR A 347 3.16 38.68 -34.12
CA THR A 347 1.92 38.90 -34.90
C THR A 347 0.69 38.23 -34.29
N TRP A 348 0.92 37.32 -33.33
CA TRP A 348 -0.10 36.59 -32.58
C TRP A 348 -0.31 37.14 -31.17
N ASP A 349 0.51 38.10 -30.72
CA ASP A 349 0.43 38.69 -29.38
C ASP A 349 -0.60 39.83 -29.35
N MET A 350 -1.84 39.46 -29.01
CA MET A 350 -2.97 40.41 -28.86
C MET A 350 -2.89 41.27 -27.59
N SER A 351 -1.83 41.15 -26.79
CA SER A 351 -1.71 41.84 -25.50
C SER A 351 -0.98 43.19 -25.54
N THR A 352 -0.51 43.62 -26.72
CA THR A 352 0.19 44.89 -26.89
C THR A 352 -0.73 46.09 -26.65
N LYS A 353 -0.34 46.95 -25.70
CA LYS A 353 -1.07 48.17 -25.36
C LYS A 353 -0.47 49.38 -26.06
N TYR A 354 -1.29 50.17 -26.72
CA TYR A 354 -0.85 51.38 -27.41
C TYR A 354 -1.24 52.63 -26.61
N ILE A 355 -0.28 53.53 -26.38
CA ILE A 355 -0.48 54.80 -25.67
C ILE A 355 -0.08 55.94 -26.60
N LYS A 356 -0.99 56.89 -26.76
CA LYS A 356 -0.78 58.07 -27.61
C LYS A 356 0.24 59.02 -26.98
N ASP A 357 1.31 59.31 -27.72
CA ASP A 357 2.34 60.28 -27.34
C ASP A 357 2.70 61.13 -28.57
N GLU A 358 2.11 62.33 -28.67
CA GLU A 358 2.31 63.22 -29.83
C GLU A 358 3.71 63.83 -29.89
N SER A 359 4.53 63.67 -28.84
CA SER A 359 5.94 64.08 -28.87
C SER A 359 6.82 63.14 -29.70
N LEU A 360 6.31 61.94 -30.02
CA LEU A 360 6.98 60.89 -30.78
C LEU A 360 6.35 60.76 -32.17
N SER A 361 6.64 61.73 -33.05
CA SER A 361 6.09 61.79 -34.40
C SER A 361 6.86 60.92 -35.41
N ASP A 362 8.18 60.86 -35.27
CA ASP A 362 9.13 60.10 -36.10
C ASP A 362 9.67 58.86 -35.39
N LYS A 363 9.29 58.64 -34.13
CA LYS A 363 9.84 57.59 -33.25
C LYS A 363 8.75 56.77 -32.59
N VAL A 364 9.11 55.56 -32.18
CA VAL A 364 8.29 54.63 -31.44
C VAL A 364 9.05 54.19 -30.20
N ARG A 365 8.51 54.47 -29.01
CA ARG A 365 9.06 53.94 -27.75
C ARG A 365 8.32 52.66 -27.38
N VAL A 366 9.07 51.58 -27.18
CA VAL A 366 8.55 50.29 -26.76
C VAL A 366 9.02 50.01 -25.34
N GLU A 367 8.07 49.81 -24.43
CA GLU A 367 8.32 49.40 -23.05
C GLU A 367 7.80 47.98 -22.85
N VAL A 368 8.65 47.10 -22.32
CA VAL A 368 8.26 45.75 -21.92
C VAL A 368 8.36 45.65 -20.41
N PHE A 369 7.23 45.36 -19.78
CA PHE A 369 7.13 45.15 -18.35
C PHE A 369 7.07 43.65 -18.02
N TYR A 370 7.93 43.19 -17.14
CA TYR A 370 8.09 41.77 -16.83
C TYR A 370 8.58 41.58 -15.39
N TYR A 371 8.62 40.33 -14.92
CA TYR A 371 9.21 40.00 -13.63
C TYR A 371 10.60 39.41 -13.85
N ASN A 372 11.65 40.21 -13.66
CA ASN A 372 13.05 39.82 -13.93
C ASN A 372 13.47 38.54 -13.20
N ASP A 373 12.78 38.29 -12.10
CA ASP A 373 12.97 37.16 -11.23
C ASP A 373 12.59 35.80 -11.85
N PHE A 374 11.81 35.83 -12.94
CA PHE A 374 11.17 34.68 -13.59
C PHE A 374 11.42 34.62 -15.10
N ARG A 375 11.88 35.72 -15.70
CA ARG A 375 11.96 35.87 -17.15
C ARG A 375 12.99 36.93 -17.50
N GLU A 376 13.77 36.66 -18.54
CA GLU A 376 14.65 37.63 -19.16
C GLU A 376 14.02 38.13 -20.47
N ILE A 377 14.12 39.43 -20.71
CA ILE A 377 13.60 40.08 -21.92
C ILE A 377 14.76 40.72 -22.69
N GLU A 378 14.85 40.37 -23.97
CA GLU A 378 15.67 41.07 -24.96
C GLU A 378 14.75 41.70 -26.01
N ILE A 379 14.96 42.99 -26.27
CA ILE A 379 14.34 43.70 -27.40
C ILE A 379 15.38 43.65 -28.52
N GLN A 380 15.01 43.10 -29.67
CA GLN A 380 15.85 43.06 -30.85
C GLN A 380 15.17 43.83 -31.99
N GLU A 381 15.90 44.78 -32.55
CA GLU A 381 15.45 45.61 -33.65
C GLU A 381 15.89 45.03 -35.00
N SER A 382 14.97 45.01 -35.95
CA SER A 382 15.21 44.84 -37.39
C SER A 382 14.51 45.99 -38.13
N ALA A 383 14.94 46.28 -39.36
CA ALA A 383 14.45 47.41 -40.17
C ALA A 383 12.91 47.49 -40.32
N GLU A 384 12.22 46.35 -40.21
CA GLU A 384 10.76 46.25 -40.36
C GLU A 384 10.05 45.67 -39.13
N ARG A 385 10.80 45.23 -38.10
CA ARG A 385 10.18 44.52 -36.97
C ARG A 385 10.98 44.64 -35.68
N VAL A 386 10.26 44.84 -34.58
CA VAL A 386 10.79 44.78 -33.22
C VAL A 386 10.38 43.45 -32.59
N PHE A 387 11.36 42.58 -32.37
CA PHE A 387 11.16 41.29 -31.73
C PHE A 387 11.36 41.41 -30.23
N ILE A 388 10.44 40.80 -29.47
CA ILE A 388 10.58 40.67 -28.03
C ILE A 388 10.91 39.21 -27.76
N ILE A 389 12.18 38.95 -27.53
CA ILE A 389 12.66 37.62 -27.18
C ILE A 389 12.51 37.47 -25.68
N SER A 390 11.72 36.48 -25.31
CA SER A 390 11.54 36.15 -23.91
C SER A 390 12.11 34.79 -23.59
N LYS A 391 13.13 34.80 -22.73
CA LYS A 391 13.78 33.58 -22.24
C LYS A 391 13.20 33.25 -20.87
N GLN A 392 12.65 32.06 -20.72
CA GLN A 392 12.22 31.54 -19.44
C GLN A 392 13.43 30.89 -18.77
N GLU A 393 14.07 31.59 -17.83
CA GLU A 393 15.17 31.03 -17.06
C GLU A 393 14.67 30.02 -16.01
N ASN A 394 15.56 29.11 -15.60
CA ASN A 394 15.31 28.22 -14.48
C ASN A 394 15.16 29.05 -13.19
N VAL A 395 13.94 29.15 -12.67
CA VAL A 395 13.68 29.83 -11.40
C VAL A 395 14.33 29.03 -10.26
N PRO A 396 15.24 29.61 -9.46
CA PRO A 396 15.83 28.90 -8.34
C PRO A 396 14.77 28.48 -7.33
N LEU A 397 14.79 27.22 -6.89
CA LEU A 397 13.83 26.67 -5.92
C LEU A 397 13.78 27.51 -4.63
N SER A 398 14.90 28.08 -4.20
CA SER A 398 15.00 28.95 -3.02
C SER A 398 14.10 30.19 -3.11
N LYS A 399 13.84 30.69 -4.32
CA LYS A 399 12.98 31.85 -4.55
C LYS A 399 11.51 31.50 -4.43
N ALA A 400 11.09 30.43 -5.09
CA ALA A 400 9.75 29.88 -4.96
C ALA A 400 9.44 29.52 -3.49
N TYR A 401 10.42 28.94 -2.79
CA TYR A 401 10.32 28.67 -1.36
C TYR A 401 10.13 29.95 -0.54
N ARG A 402 10.92 31.02 -0.77
CA ARG A 402 10.74 32.30 -0.07
C ARG A 402 9.38 32.93 -0.31
N MET A 403 8.84 32.84 -1.52
CA MET A 403 7.48 33.30 -1.82
C MET A 403 6.46 32.53 -0.99
N LEU A 404 6.54 31.19 -1.02
CA LEU A 404 5.67 30.33 -0.22
C LEU A 404 5.72 30.68 1.26
N ILE A 405 6.91 30.83 1.85
CA ILE A 405 7.04 31.18 3.27
C ILE A 405 6.41 32.54 3.58
N ARG A 406 6.61 33.53 2.71
CA ARG A 406 6.03 34.86 2.91
C ARG A 406 4.50 34.82 2.84
N ASP A 407 3.94 34.13 1.85
CA ASP A 407 2.49 33.93 1.69
C ASP A 407 1.88 33.24 2.93
N LEU A 408 2.54 32.18 3.43
CA LEU A 408 2.12 31.49 4.65
C LEU A 408 2.19 32.40 5.88
N LYS A 409 3.18 33.30 5.95
CA LYS A 409 3.35 34.26 7.06
C LYS A 409 2.30 35.37 7.04
N GLU A 410 2.00 35.87 5.84
CA GLU A 410 1.00 36.92 5.59
C GLU A 410 -0.43 36.38 5.59
N LYS A 411 -0.60 35.05 5.57
CA LYS A 411 -1.89 34.36 5.46
C LYS A 411 -2.63 34.76 4.19
N THR A 412 -1.89 34.85 3.10
CA THR A 412 -2.39 35.15 1.76
C THR A 412 -2.18 33.91 0.90
N VAL A 413 -3.18 33.60 0.07
CA VAL A 413 -3.08 32.57 -0.97
C VAL A 413 -3.32 33.26 -2.30
N HIS A 414 -2.27 33.36 -3.10
CA HIS A 414 -2.37 33.87 -4.45
C HIS A 414 -3.02 32.81 -5.34
N VAL A 415 -4.15 33.14 -5.96
CA VAL A 415 -4.92 32.16 -6.76
C VAL A 415 -4.39 32.03 -8.19
N ASN A 416 -3.57 33.00 -8.61
CA ASN A 416 -3.01 33.05 -9.96
C ASN A 416 -1.50 33.34 -9.88
N TYR A 417 -0.68 32.40 -10.33
CA TYR A 417 0.77 32.54 -10.47
C TYR A 417 1.20 32.70 -11.94
N ASP A 418 0.27 32.57 -12.90
CA ASP A 418 0.57 32.65 -14.34
C ASP A 418 1.15 34.01 -14.71
N TYR A 419 0.76 35.06 -13.98
CA TYR A 419 1.23 36.41 -14.22
C TYR A 419 2.76 36.55 -14.05
N LEU A 420 3.42 35.69 -13.25
CA LEU A 420 4.87 35.66 -13.08
C LEU A 420 5.59 35.29 -14.39
N PHE A 421 4.90 34.59 -15.29
CA PHE A 421 5.44 34.11 -16.55
C PHE A 421 4.96 34.94 -17.75
N ARG A 422 4.19 35.99 -17.54
CA ARG A 422 3.70 36.91 -18.58
C ARG A 422 4.55 38.19 -18.61
N TYR A 423 4.61 38.81 -19.78
CA TYR A 423 5.12 40.17 -19.95
C TYR A 423 4.02 41.03 -20.59
N GLU A 424 4.09 42.34 -20.41
CA GLU A 424 3.19 43.32 -21.03
C GLU A 424 4.02 44.23 -21.94
N ILE A 425 3.59 44.39 -23.19
CA ILE A 425 4.20 45.30 -24.16
C ILE A 425 3.38 46.58 -24.20
N VAL A 426 4.04 47.73 -24.06
CA VAL A 426 3.41 49.04 -24.19
C VAL A 426 4.15 49.86 -25.24
N VAL A 427 3.44 50.35 -26.24
CA VAL A 427 3.98 51.10 -27.37
C VAL A 427 3.49 52.54 -27.31
N TYR A 428 4.43 53.49 -27.33
CA TYR A 428 4.16 54.93 -27.30
C TYR A 428 4.59 55.58 -28.62
N THR A 429 3.66 56.23 -29.31
CA THR A 429 3.92 56.99 -30.54
C THR A 429 2.71 57.88 -30.88
N SER A 430 2.85 58.74 -31.90
CA SER A 430 1.74 59.51 -32.48
C SER A 430 0.55 58.63 -32.89
N LYS A 431 -0.65 59.22 -32.92
CA LYS A 431 -1.88 58.49 -33.30
C LYS A 431 -1.78 57.87 -34.70
N GLU A 432 -1.21 58.61 -35.65
CA GLU A 432 -1.03 58.14 -37.03
C GLU A 432 -0.13 56.90 -37.11
N ASN A 433 0.96 56.89 -36.33
CA ASN A 433 1.89 55.76 -36.30
C ASN A 433 1.26 54.53 -35.61
N ILE A 434 0.45 54.72 -34.57
CA ILE A 434 -0.30 53.62 -33.94
C ILE A 434 -1.18 52.91 -34.97
N GLU A 435 -1.95 53.68 -35.76
CA GLU A 435 -2.83 53.14 -36.80
C GLU A 435 -2.04 52.38 -37.88
N LYS A 436 -0.88 52.91 -38.28
CA LYS A 436 0.03 52.23 -39.23
C LYS A 436 0.57 50.91 -38.67
N ILE A 437 1.08 50.90 -37.44
CA ILE A 437 1.64 49.69 -36.81
C ILE A 437 0.55 48.62 -36.68
N GLN A 438 -0.67 48.99 -36.25
CA GLN A 438 -1.79 48.07 -36.14
C GLN A 438 -2.18 47.47 -37.50
N SER A 439 -2.26 48.31 -38.55
CA SER A 439 -2.51 47.85 -39.91
C SER A 439 -1.44 46.89 -40.43
N ASN A 440 -0.17 47.15 -40.10
CA ASN A 440 0.96 46.28 -40.49
C ASN A 440 0.88 44.92 -39.78
N VAL A 441 0.53 44.89 -38.49
CA VAL A 441 0.33 43.66 -37.71
C VAL A 441 -0.81 42.83 -38.30
N GLU A 442 -1.95 43.46 -38.61
CA GLU A 442 -3.12 42.77 -39.17
C GLU A 442 -2.84 42.20 -40.57
N SER A 443 -2.15 42.97 -41.41
CA SER A 443 -1.72 42.53 -42.75
C SER A 443 -0.71 41.37 -42.69
N ALA A 444 0.22 41.40 -41.74
CA ALA A 444 1.18 40.32 -41.54
C ALA A 444 0.51 39.03 -41.04
N ARG A 445 -0.54 39.16 -40.22
CA ARG A 445 -1.30 38.03 -39.71
C ARG A 445 -2.14 37.35 -40.80
N SER A 446 -2.88 38.12 -41.60
CA SER A 446 -3.72 37.58 -42.69
C SER A 446 -2.88 36.82 -43.71
N MET A 447 -1.70 37.34 -44.07
CA MET A 447 -0.76 36.68 -44.97
C MET A 447 -0.24 35.35 -44.40
N TYR A 448 -0.06 35.25 -43.08
CA TYR A 448 0.38 34.00 -42.44
C TYR A 448 -0.73 32.95 -42.38
N GLU A 449 -1.98 33.38 -42.15
CA GLU A 449 -3.15 32.50 -42.16
C GLU A 449 -3.41 31.93 -43.57
N GLU A 450 -3.21 32.71 -44.65
CA GLU A 450 -3.34 32.25 -46.04
C GLU A 450 -2.28 31.22 -46.47
N ILE A 451 -1.09 31.21 -45.85
CA ILE A 451 0.01 30.30 -46.20
C ILE A 451 -0.10 28.96 -45.45
N HIS A 452 -0.90 28.87 -44.38
CA HIS A 452 -1.00 27.68 -43.50
C HIS A 452 -2.38 27.01 -43.50
N TYR A 453 -3.32 27.53 -44.29
CA TYR A 453 -4.54 26.85 -44.71
C TYR A 453 -4.42 26.44 -46.18
#